data_AF-A0A847BIE3-F1
#
_entry.id   AF-A0A847BIE3-F1
#
_cell.length_a   1.000
_cell.length_b   1.000
_cell.length_c   1.000
_cell.angle_alpha   90.00
_cell.angle_beta   90.00
_cell.angle_gamma   90.00
#
_symmetry.space_group_name_H-M   'P 1'
#
loop_
_entity.id
_entity.type
_entity.pdbx_description
1 polymer ?
#
loop_
_entity_poly.entity_id
_entity_poly.type
_entity_poly.pdbx_seq_one_letter_code
_entity_poly.pdbx_strand_id
1 'polypeptide(L)'
;EQVVSVDALEPPKGKALDAKELDMARQLIGMLEAEFDPHEYHDEYRERVLELIEAKRLGKRVKVTPIRRREATDDLAQALEASLKKERKRA
;
A
#
# COMPACT_ATOMS: atom_id res chain seq x y z
N GLU A 1 2.11 -20.24 13.21
CA GLU A 1 2.15 -18.81 12.82
C GLU A 1 3.60 -18.34 12.87
N GLN A 2 4.09 -17.68 11.83
CA GLN A 2 5.44 -17.09 11.83
C GLN A 2 5.29 -15.59 12.05
N VAL A 3 5.10 -15.19 13.31
CA VAL A 3 5.18 -13.77 13.68
C VAL A 3 6.65 -13.47 13.96
N VAL A 4 7.27 -12.67 13.09
CA VAL A 4 8.64 -12.19 13.29
C VAL A 4 8.60 -11.06 14.32
N SER A 5 9.44 -11.14 15.35
CA SER A 5 9.53 -10.07 16.35
C SER A 5 10.12 -8.80 15.74
N VAL A 6 9.63 -7.64 16.19
CA VAL A 6 10.09 -6.33 15.71
C VAL A 6 11.59 -6.11 15.95
N ASP A 7 12.15 -6.70 17.01
CA ASP A 7 13.57 -6.59 17.36
C ASP A 7 14.49 -7.32 16.37
N ALA A 8 13.95 -8.28 15.60
CA ALA A 8 14.70 -9.00 14.58
C ALA A 8 14.77 -8.24 13.23
N LEU A 9 14.07 -7.11 13.11
CA LEU A 9 14.06 -6.31 11.89
C LEU A 9 15.20 -5.29 11.90
N GLU A 10 16.07 -5.35 10.89
CA GLU A 10 17.06 -4.30 10.68
C GLU A 10 16.36 -3.02 10.17
N PRO A 11 16.67 -1.85 10.75
CA PRO A 11 16.12 -0.60 10.25
C PRO A 11 16.62 -0.33 8.82
N PRO A 12 15.75 0.18 7.93
CA PRO A 12 16.15 0.49 6.56
C PRO A 12 17.24 1.55 6.55
N LYS A 13 18.31 1.32 5.77
CA LYS A 13 19.37 2.30 5.54
C LYS A 13 18.85 3.36 4.57
N GLY A 14 19.01 4.64 4.91
CA GLY A 14 18.50 5.74 4.11
C GLY A 14 19.11 7.09 4.47
N LYS A 15 18.67 8.13 3.78
CA LYS A 15 19.02 9.53 4.08
C LYS A 15 18.55 9.88 5.49
N ALA A 16 19.30 10.74 6.18
CA ALA A 16 18.88 11.28 7.47
C ALA A 16 17.51 11.95 7.35
N LEU A 17 16.62 11.66 8.30
CA LEU A 17 15.25 12.16 8.30
C LEU A 17 15.23 13.65 8.66
N ASP A 18 14.55 14.46 7.87
CA ASP A 18 14.31 15.87 8.19
C ASP A 18 13.09 16.01 9.12
N ALA A 19 13.18 16.94 10.08
CA ALA A 19 12.14 17.14 11.09
C ALA A 19 10.82 17.62 10.46
N LYS A 20 10.90 18.44 9.40
CA LYS A 20 9.71 18.93 8.68
C LYS A 20 9.03 17.79 7.90
N GLU A 21 9.81 16.95 7.24
CA GLU A 21 9.30 15.76 6.55
C GLU A 21 8.60 14.79 7.51
N LEU A 22 9.16 14.61 8.71
CA LEU A 22 8.56 13.78 9.76
C LEU A 22 7.21 14.31 10.24
N ASP A 23 7.07 15.63 10.43
CA ASP A 23 5.80 16.23 10.83
C ASP A 23 4.72 16.04 9.75
N MET A 24 5.07 16.30 8.48
CA MET A 24 4.16 16.08 7.35
C MET A 24 3.73 14.61 7.22
N ALA A 25 4.67 13.67 7.43
CA ALA A 25 4.38 12.25 7.42
C ALA A 25 3.41 11.84 8.54
N ARG A 26 3.60 12.37 9.77
CA ARG A 26 2.67 12.12 10.89
C ARG A 26 1.28 12.65 10.60
N GLN A 27 1.16 13.84 10.02
CA GLN A 27 -0.14 14.38 9.61
C GLN A 27 -0.83 13.48 8.57
N LEU A 28 -0.07 12.99 7.58
CA LEU A 28 -0.62 12.10 6.55
C LEU A 28 -1.08 10.76 7.15
N ILE A 29 -0.30 10.18 8.07
CA ILE A 29 -0.67 8.95 8.78
C ILE A 29 -1.96 9.17 9.56
N GLY A 30 -2.08 10.26 10.31
CA GLY A 30 -3.31 10.57 11.06
C GLY A 30 -4.55 10.81 10.18
N MET A 31 -4.37 11.18 8.91
CA MET A 31 -5.50 11.26 7.96
C MET A 31 -5.91 9.90 7.37
N LEU A 32 -5.00 8.92 7.40
CA LEU A 32 -5.19 7.59 6.82
C LEU A 32 -5.42 6.51 7.88
N GLU A 33 -5.29 6.85 9.16
CA GLU A 33 -5.49 5.92 10.26
C GLU A 33 -6.96 5.49 10.33
N ALA A 34 -7.16 4.21 10.64
CA ALA A 34 -8.46 3.59 10.81
C ALA A 34 -8.32 2.45 11.82
N GLU A 35 -9.46 1.98 12.35
CA GLU A 35 -9.46 0.76 13.15
C GLU A 35 -9.06 -0.42 12.28
N PHE A 36 -8.16 -1.26 12.80
CA PHE A 36 -7.72 -2.46 12.09
C PHE A 36 -8.64 -3.63 12.45
N ASP A 37 -9.48 -4.04 11.51
CA ASP A 37 -10.25 -5.27 11.57
C ASP A 37 -9.63 -6.34 10.64
N PRO A 38 -9.02 -7.42 11.20
CA PRO A 38 -8.49 -8.52 10.40
C PRO A 38 -9.52 -9.19 9.49
N HIS A 39 -10.81 -9.16 9.87
CA HIS A 39 -11.88 -9.82 9.10
C HIS A 39 -12.21 -9.11 7.80
N GLU A 40 -11.82 -7.84 7.63
CA GLU A 40 -11.96 -7.12 6.35
C GLU A 40 -11.00 -7.66 5.27
N TYR A 41 -9.93 -8.35 5.68
CA TYR A 41 -8.92 -8.88 4.77
C TYR A 41 -9.19 -10.37 4.48
N HIS A 42 -9.25 -10.69 3.20
CA HIS A 42 -9.53 -12.04 2.70
C HIS A 42 -8.48 -12.49 1.67
N ASP A 43 -8.45 -13.78 1.37
CA ASP A 43 -7.49 -14.37 0.43
C ASP A 43 -7.88 -14.02 -1.03
N GLU A 44 -7.52 -12.80 -1.44
CA GLU A 44 -7.72 -12.29 -2.80
C GLU A 44 -7.04 -13.18 -3.86
N TYR A 45 -5.99 -13.93 -3.49
CA TYR A 45 -5.35 -14.84 -4.43
C TYR A 45 -6.26 -16.02 -4.73
N ARG A 46 -6.77 -16.69 -3.68
CA ARG A 46 -7.69 -17.81 -3.80
C ARG A 46 -8.96 -17.41 -4.55
N GLU A 47 -9.51 -16.25 -4.24
CA GLU A 47 -10.69 -15.72 -4.93
C GLU A 47 -10.44 -15.54 -6.43
N ARG A 48 -9.36 -14.84 -6.80
CA ARG A 48 -8.98 -14.64 -8.22
C ARG A 48 -8.73 -15.96 -8.95
N VAL A 49 -8.19 -16.97 -8.29
CA VAL A 49 -7.99 -18.30 -8.88
C VAL A 49 -9.33 -18.99 -9.14
N LEU A 50 -10.27 -18.93 -8.19
CA LEU A 50 -11.60 -19.51 -8.36
C LEU A 50 -12.37 -18.81 -9.49
N GLU A 51 -12.31 -17.48 -9.55
CA GLU A 51 -12.89 -16.70 -10.65
C GLU A 51 -12.29 -17.09 -12.01
N LEU A 52 -10.97 -17.27 -12.07
CA LEU A 52 -10.28 -17.70 -13.29
C LEU A 52 -10.71 -19.10 -13.73
N ILE A 53 -10.85 -20.03 -12.79
CA ILE A 53 -11.33 -21.40 -13.08
C ILE A 53 -12.73 -21.34 -13.67
N GLU A 54 -13.63 -20.57 -13.06
CA GLU A 54 -15.02 -20.46 -13.52
C GLU A 54 -15.12 -19.78 -14.89
N ALA A 55 -14.33 -18.72 -15.11
CA ALA A 55 -14.24 -18.07 -16.42
C ALA A 55 -13.76 -19.04 -17.51
N LYS A 56 -12.74 -19.86 -17.21
CA LYS A 56 -12.24 -20.89 -18.14
C LYS A 56 -13.28 -21.99 -18.38
N ARG A 57 -14.00 -22.43 -17.36
CA ARG A 57 -15.09 -23.42 -17.47
C ARG A 57 -16.17 -22.95 -18.44
N LEU A 58 -16.48 -21.64 -18.42
CA LEU A 58 -17.44 -21.00 -19.34
C LEU A 58 -16.85 -20.63 -20.71
N GLY A 59 -15.60 -21.03 -21.02
CA GLY A 59 -14.93 -20.74 -22.29
C GLY A 59 -14.50 -19.27 -22.47
N LYS A 60 -14.54 -18.46 -21.41
CA LYS A 60 -14.16 -17.03 -21.46
C LYS A 60 -12.64 -16.89 -21.39
N ARG A 61 -12.10 -15.92 -22.15
CA ARG A 61 -10.68 -15.55 -22.08
C ARG A 61 -10.50 -14.39 -21.09
N VAL A 62 -9.80 -14.64 -20.00
CA VAL A 62 -9.46 -13.60 -19.01
C VAL A 62 -8.23 -12.83 -19.50
N LYS A 63 -8.35 -11.51 -19.66
CA LYS A 63 -7.22 -10.63 -19.98
C LYS A 63 -6.52 -10.23 -18.67
N VAL A 64 -5.21 -10.42 -18.62
CA VAL A 64 -4.39 -9.94 -17.50
C VAL A 64 -3.96 -8.51 -17.79
N THR A 65 -4.32 -7.58 -16.91
CA THR A 65 -3.83 -6.20 -16.98
C THR A 65 -2.43 -6.14 -16.38
N PRO A 66 -1.42 -5.64 -17.12
CA PRO A 66 -0.08 -5.48 -16.55
C PRO A 66 -0.11 -4.45 -15.42
N ILE A 67 0.49 -4.79 -14.28
CA ILE A 67 0.65 -3.87 -13.17
C ILE A 67 1.73 -2.84 -13.56
N ARG A 68 1.35 -1.56 -13.56
CA ARG A 68 2.33 -0.47 -13.72
C ARG A 68 3.07 -0.28 -12.41
N ARG A 69 4.40 -0.42 -12.44
CA ARG A 69 5.26 -0.02 -11.34
C ARG A 69 5.17 1.50 -11.20
N ARG A 70 4.97 2.00 -9.98
CA ARG A 70 5.15 3.42 -9.71
C ARG A 70 6.63 3.77 -9.79
N GLU A 71 6.94 4.86 -10.47
CA GLU A 71 8.30 5.40 -10.48
C GLU A 71 8.66 5.90 -9.09
N ALA A 72 9.93 5.67 -8.70
CA ALA A 72 10.45 6.27 -7.49
C ALA A 72 10.59 7.79 -7.71
N THR A 73 10.30 8.56 -6.67
CA THR A 73 10.52 10.02 -6.66
C THR A 73 11.83 10.32 -5.94
N ASP A 74 12.67 11.16 -6.56
CA ASP A 74 13.90 11.65 -5.95
C ASP A 74 13.64 12.80 -4.95
N ASP A 75 12.45 13.42 -5.02
CA ASP A 75 11.99 14.48 -4.10
C ASP A 75 10.91 13.94 -3.14
N LEU A 76 11.31 13.71 -1.89
CA LEU A 76 10.43 13.20 -0.83
C LEU A 76 9.47 14.28 -0.30
N ALA A 77 9.93 15.52 -0.16
CA ALA A 77 9.15 16.62 0.38
C ALA A 77 7.96 16.96 -0.53
N GLN A 78 8.20 17.06 -1.84
CA GLN A 78 7.12 17.28 -2.81
C GLN A 78 6.10 16.14 -2.84
N ALA A 79 6.56 14.90 -2.67
CA ALA A 79 5.68 13.73 -2.66
C ALA A 79 4.75 13.71 -1.43
N LEU A 80 5.26 14.12 -0.26
CA LEU A 80 4.47 14.24 0.96
C LEU A 80 3.43 15.37 0.83
N GLU A 81 3.82 16.54 0.33
CA GLU A 81 2.89 17.65 0.08
C GLU A 81 1.78 17.26 -0.91
N ALA A 82 2.13 16.57 -2.00
CA ALA A 82 1.17 16.08 -2.97
C ALA A 82 0.18 15.07 -2.36
N SER A 83 0.67 14.18 -1.49
CA SER A 83 -0.16 13.20 -0.78
C SER A 83 -1.13 13.87 0.18
N LEU A 84 -0.67 14.82 1.00
CA LEU A 84 -1.52 15.62 1.89
C LEU A 84 -2.60 16.39 1.12
N LYS A 85 -2.24 17.03 0.00
CA LYS A 85 -3.20 17.76 -0.84
C LYS A 85 -4.25 16.82 -1.44
N LYS A 86 -3.87 15.59 -1.78
CA LYS A 86 -4.78 14.58 -2.33
C LYS A 86 -5.76 14.08 -1.28
N GLU A 87 -5.28 13.74 -0.08
CA GLU A 87 -6.17 13.25 0.99
C GLU A 87 -7.10 14.35 1.51
N ARG A 88 -6.63 15.61 1.59
CA ARG A 88 -7.50 16.76 1.90
C ARG A 88 -8.61 17.01 0.89
N LYS A 89 -8.47 16.53 -0.35
CA LYS A 89 -9.53 16.60 -1.37
C LYS A 89 -10.51 15.43 -1.32
N ARG A 90 -10.15 14.36 -0.61
CA ARG A 90 -10.93 13.12 -0.49
C ARG A 90 -11.77 13.11 0.78
N ALA A 91 -11.26 13.71 1.85
CA ALA A 91 -12.04 14.12 3.02
C ALA A 91 -13.11 15.14 2.62
#